data_AF-A0A814H4J1-F1
#
_entry.id   AF-A0A814H4J1-F1
#
_cell.length_a   1.000
_cell.length_b   1.000
_cell.length_c   1.000
_cell.angle_alpha   90.00
_cell.angle_beta   90.00
_cell.angle_gamma   90.00
#
_symmetry.space_group_name_H-M   'P 1'
#
loop_
_entity.id
_entity.type
_entity.pdbx_description
1 polymer ?
#
loop_
_entity_poly.entity_id
_entity_poly.type
_entity_poly.pdbx_seq_one_letter_code
_entity_poly.pdbx_strand_id
1 'polypeptide(L)'
;MMYSLLLFTVLIGSTISCKCVMHPALSEDFQKTHTIFMGSVVSKSQSPTLIDAVEYTMKVEEAYKSTSVGAILIVRARVNGASCGIGDISIGDQWQMWLSEDGTTNSCTRSTSDINENRAELQQLANQ
;
A
#
# COMPACT_ATOMS: atom_id res chain seq x y z
N MET A 1 18.99 5.63 56.19
CA MET A 1 19.62 4.98 55.02
C MET A 1 18.52 4.68 54.03
N MET A 2 18.48 5.42 52.92
CA MET A 2 17.37 5.45 51.98
C MET A 2 17.76 4.62 50.74
N TYR A 3 17.12 3.46 50.54
CA TYR A 3 17.29 2.66 49.34
C TYR A 3 16.18 3.03 48.35
N SER A 4 16.51 3.83 47.34
CA SER A 4 15.65 4.06 46.18
C SER A 4 15.61 2.80 45.32
N LEU A 5 14.50 2.06 45.38
CA LEU A 5 14.15 1.04 44.41
C LEU A 5 13.64 1.72 43.13
N LEU A 6 14.54 1.95 42.17
CA LEU A 6 14.16 2.25 40.79
C LEU A 6 13.73 0.94 40.13
N LEU A 7 12.42 0.69 40.11
CA LEU A 7 11.80 -0.33 39.28
C LEU A 7 11.97 0.07 37.81
N PHE A 8 13.01 -0.46 37.16
CA PHE A 8 13.13 -0.48 35.71
C PHE A 8 12.06 -1.44 35.17
N THR A 9 10.89 -0.91 34.81
CA THR A 9 9.92 -1.63 33.99
C THR A 9 10.51 -1.78 32.59
N VAL A 10 11.05 -2.96 32.31
CA VAL A 10 11.36 -3.41 30.95
C VAL A 10 10.02 -3.54 30.23
N LEU A 11 9.61 -2.47 29.55
CA LEU A 11 8.57 -2.50 28.53
C LEU A 11 9.08 -3.42 27.42
N ILE A 12 8.69 -4.69 27.48
CA ILE A 12 8.80 -5.61 26.36
C ILE A 12 7.86 -5.07 25.30
N GLY A 13 8.35 -4.17 24.45
CA GLY A 13 7.63 -3.72 23.27
C GLY A 13 7.43 -4.94 22.39
N SER A 14 6.22 -5.50 22.42
CA SER A 14 5.80 -6.56 21.52
C SER A 14 5.92 -5.99 20.10
N THR A 15 6.94 -6.42 19.36
CA THR A 15 7.05 -6.13 17.93
C THR A 15 5.92 -6.88 17.24
N ILE A 16 4.79 -6.22 17.04
CA ILE A 16 3.70 -6.73 16.20
C ILE A 16 4.26 -6.74 14.77
N SER A 17 4.84 -7.86 14.36
CA SER A 17 5.21 -8.07 12.96
C SER A 17 3.93 -8.18 12.14
N CYS A 18 3.82 -7.38 11.08
CA CYS A 18 2.71 -7.48 10.13
C CYS A 18 2.54 -8.93 9.65
N LYS A 19 1.34 -9.48 9.79
CA LYS A 19 0.97 -10.79 9.24
C LYS A 19 -0.17 -10.61 8.25
N CYS A 20 0.15 -10.74 6.97
CA CYS A 20 -0.85 -10.75 5.92
C CYS A 20 -1.50 -12.13 5.85
N VAL A 21 -2.83 -12.17 5.70
CA VAL A 21 -3.53 -13.41 5.35
C VAL A 21 -3.17 -13.74 3.91
N MET A 22 -3.11 -15.03 3.57
CA MET A 22 -2.91 -15.47 2.19
C MET A 22 -3.96 -14.80 1.29
N HIS A 23 -3.51 -14.17 0.20
CA HIS A 23 -4.41 -13.47 -0.71
C HIS A 23 -5.45 -14.45 -1.28
N PRO A 24 -6.74 -14.07 -1.30
CA PRO A 24 -7.79 -14.86 -1.93
C PRO A 24 -7.60 -14.94 -3.46
N ALA A 25 -8.46 -15.66 -4.18
CA ALA A 25 -8.43 -15.67 -5.64
C ALA A 25 -8.47 -14.24 -6.22
N LEU A 26 -7.84 -14.02 -7.38
CA LEU A 26 -7.72 -12.67 -7.98
C LEU A 26 -9.08 -11.99 -8.16
N SER A 27 -10.09 -12.74 -8.61
CA SER A 27 -11.46 -12.25 -8.79
C SER A 27 -12.11 -11.78 -7.47
N GLU A 28 -11.87 -12.48 -6.36
CA GLU A 28 -12.38 -12.08 -5.05
C GLU A 28 -11.70 -10.80 -4.55
N ASP A 29 -10.38 -10.70 -4.71
CA ASP A 29 -9.65 -9.50 -4.34
C ASP A 29 -10.04 -8.31 -5.22
N PHE A 30 -10.29 -8.56 -6.52
CA PHE A 30 -10.77 -7.56 -7.48
C PHE A 30 -12.13 -7.02 -7.08
N GLN A 31 -13.05 -7.87 -6.59
CA GLN A 31 -14.35 -7.42 -6.11
C GLN A 31 -14.24 -6.54 -4.86
N LYS A 32 -13.39 -6.91 -3.90
CA LYS A 32 -13.22 -6.18 -2.62
C LYS A 32 -12.47 -4.87 -2.77
N THR A 33 -11.51 -4.80 -3.67
CA THR A 33 -10.65 -3.62 -3.85
C THR A 33 -11.42 -2.51 -4.54
N HIS A 34 -11.25 -1.25 -4.11
CA HIS A 34 -12.02 -0.14 -4.65
C HIS A 34 -11.44 0.35 -5.98
N THR A 35 -10.14 0.64 -6.02
CA THR A 35 -9.44 1.18 -7.18
C THR A 35 -8.25 0.31 -7.53
N ILE A 36 -8.10 -0.01 -8.84
CA ILE A 36 -6.98 -0.82 -9.34
C ILE A 36 -6.45 -0.17 -10.61
N PHE A 37 -5.13 0.06 -10.66
CA PHE A 37 -4.46 0.66 -11.81
C PHE A 37 -2.98 0.29 -11.87
N MET A 38 -2.37 0.53 -13.02
CA MET A 38 -0.92 0.60 -13.16
C MET A 38 -0.52 2.05 -13.43
N GLY A 39 0.54 2.53 -12.79
CA GLY A 39 1.00 3.89 -13.00
C GLY A 39 2.37 4.18 -12.43
N SER A 40 2.88 5.35 -12.77
CA SER A 40 4.22 5.82 -12.36
C SER A 40 4.13 6.82 -11.21
N VAL A 41 5.08 6.76 -10.27
CA VAL A 41 5.21 7.78 -9.21
C VAL A 41 5.79 9.08 -9.78
N VAL A 42 5.05 10.17 -9.65
CA VAL A 42 5.44 11.52 -10.12
C VAL A 42 6.12 12.32 -9.00
N SER A 43 5.61 12.20 -7.77
CA SER A 43 6.17 12.85 -6.60
C SER A 43 5.83 12.07 -5.34
N LYS A 44 6.60 12.29 -4.26
CA LYS A 44 6.29 11.76 -2.94
C LYS A 44 6.46 12.83 -1.87
N SER A 45 5.59 12.82 -0.87
CA SER A 45 5.64 13.70 0.30
C SER A 45 5.28 12.93 1.57
N GLN A 46 5.74 13.41 2.72
CA GLN A 46 5.29 12.85 4.00
C GLN A 46 3.78 13.04 4.12
N SER A 47 3.06 11.99 4.56
CA SER A 47 1.62 12.11 4.80
C SER A 47 1.35 13.08 5.95
N PRO A 48 0.46 14.08 5.78
CA PRO A 48 0.10 14.99 6.85
C PRO A 48 -0.86 14.35 7.87
N THR A 49 -1.49 13.22 7.54
CA THR A 49 -2.56 12.60 8.32
C THR A 49 -2.19 11.26 8.93
N LEU A 50 -1.21 10.55 8.36
CA LEU A 50 -0.80 9.23 8.81
C LEU A 50 0.66 9.24 9.28
N ILE A 51 0.87 8.86 10.54
CA ILE A 51 2.20 8.67 11.12
C ILE A 51 2.94 7.58 10.33
N ASP A 52 4.20 7.85 10.00
CA ASP A 52 5.10 6.96 9.24
C ASP A 52 4.56 6.53 7.86
N ALA A 53 3.73 7.37 7.25
CA ALA A 53 3.20 7.15 5.90
C ALA A 53 3.68 8.20 4.90
N VAL A 54 3.75 7.79 3.65
CA VAL A 54 4.09 8.63 2.51
C VAL A 54 2.87 8.74 1.60
N GLU A 55 2.66 9.94 1.08
CA GLU A 55 1.75 10.21 -0.03
C GLU A 55 2.53 10.18 -1.34
N TYR A 56 2.19 9.23 -2.20
CA TYR A 56 2.71 9.08 -3.55
C TYR A 56 1.71 9.68 -4.53
N THR A 57 2.11 10.72 -5.25
CA THR A 57 1.34 11.23 -6.39
C THR A 57 1.66 10.35 -7.59
N MET A 58 0.66 9.65 -8.11
CA MET A 58 0.82 8.70 -9.20
C MET A 58 0.05 9.14 -10.43
N LYS A 59 0.67 8.98 -11.60
CA LYS A 59 0.00 9.12 -12.89
C LYS A 59 -0.46 7.75 -13.36
N VAL A 60 -1.76 7.62 -13.61
CA VAL A 60 -2.37 6.39 -14.10
C VAL A 60 -2.02 6.19 -15.57
N GLU A 61 -1.45 5.04 -15.90
CA GLU A 61 -1.07 4.64 -17.26
C GLU A 61 -2.01 3.57 -17.80
N GLU A 62 -2.47 2.65 -16.94
CA GLU A 62 -3.53 1.68 -17.24
C GLU A 62 -4.53 1.63 -16.09
N ALA A 63 -5.83 1.61 -16.41
CA ALA A 63 -6.91 1.60 -15.43
C ALA A 63 -7.69 0.29 -15.52
N TYR A 64 -7.85 -0.39 -14.38
CA TYR A 64 -8.60 -1.64 -14.29
C TYR A 64 -9.90 -1.50 -13.51
N LYS A 65 -9.93 -0.64 -12.48
CA LYS A 65 -11.13 -0.43 -11.66
C LYS A 65 -11.20 0.97 -11.05
N SER A 66 -12.37 1.61 -11.13
CA SER A 66 -12.73 2.88 -10.45
C SER A 66 -11.73 4.03 -10.66
N THR A 67 -11.14 4.15 -11.85
CA THR A 67 -10.27 5.26 -12.26
C THR A 67 -10.17 5.33 -13.79
N SER A 68 -9.42 6.28 -14.33
CA SER A 68 -9.21 6.46 -15.77
C SER A 68 -7.74 6.67 -16.13
N VAL A 69 -7.37 6.28 -17.35
CA VAL A 69 -6.02 6.52 -17.90
C VAL A 69 -5.74 8.01 -17.93
N GLY A 70 -4.55 8.39 -17.48
CA GLY A 70 -4.11 9.79 -17.37
C GLY A 70 -4.54 10.50 -16.08
N ALA A 71 -5.36 9.88 -15.23
CA ALA A 71 -5.71 10.44 -13.93
C ALA A 71 -4.47 10.59 -13.04
N ILE A 72 -4.50 11.58 -12.15
CA ILE A 72 -3.50 11.77 -11.09
C ILE A 72 -4.14 11.38 -9.76
N LEU A 73 -3.59 10.38 -9.08
CA LEU A 73 -4.08 9.86 -7.82
C LEU A 73 -3.06 10.08 -6.71
N ILE A 74 -3.55 10.31 -5.49
CA ILE A 74 -2.72 10.33 -4.28
C ILE A 74 -2.88 8.97 -3.60
N VAL A 75 -1.79 8.21 -3.55
CA VAL A 75 -1.72 6.91 -2.88
C VAL A 75 -1.05 7.08 -1.53
N ARG A 76 -1.68 6.60 -0.47
CA ARG A 76 -1.12 6.63 0.89
C ARG A 76 -0.65 5.24 1.29
N ALA A 77 0.61 5.12 1.67
CA ALA A 77 1.11 3.87 2.24
C ALA A 77 2.11 4.12 3.35
N ARG A 78 2.14 3.21 4.32
CA ARG A 78 3.24 3.17 5.29
C ARG A 78 4.51 2.69 4.60
N VAL A 79 5.67 3.15 5.07
CA VAL A 79 6.97 2.74 4.53
C VAL A 79 7.56 1.57 5.33
N ASN A 80 7.30 1.55 6.65
CA ASN A 80 7.89 0.58 7.55
C ASN A 80 7.18 -0.79 7.48
N GLY A 81 7.93 -1.85 7.18
CA GLY A 81 7.42 -3.23 7.13
C GLY A 81 6.81 -3.74 8.45
N ALA A 82 7.27 -3.26 9.61
CA ALA A 82 6.64 -3.57 10.90
C ALA A 82 5.19 -3.07 10.98
N SER A 83 4.86 -2.02 10.22
CA SER A 83 3.52 -1.44 10.11
C SER A 83 2.78 -1.85 8.84
N CYS A 84 3.14 -2.98 8.22
CA CYS A 84 2.59 -3.40 6.92
C CYS A 84 2.87 -2.39 5.79
N GLY A 85 4.00 -1.69 5.84
CA GLY A 85 4.38 -0.78 4.78
C GLY A 85 4.79 -1.52 3.51
N ILE A 86 4.48 -0.95 2.35
CA ILE A 86 4.86 -1.49 1.03
C ILE A 86 6.34 -1.24 0.68
N GLY A 87 7.08 -0.59 1.58
CA GLY A 87 8.43 -0.10 1.32
C GLY A 87 8.43 1.35 0.82
N ASP A 88 9.63 1.91 0.65
CA ASP A 88 9.81 3.23 0.06
C ASP A 88 9.81 3.10 -1.46
N ILE A 89 8.85 3.75 -2.11
CA ILE A 89 8.76 3.76 -3.58
C ILE A 89 9.49 4.98 -4.13
N SER A 90 10.29 4.79 -5.18
CA SER A 90 11.05 5.87 -5.80
C SER A 90 10.20 6.63 -6.81
N ILE A 91 10.51 7.91 -6.98
CA ILE A 91 9.95 8.72 -8.07
C ILE A 91 10.41 8.11 -9.40
N GLY A 92 9.48 7.91 -10.33
CA GLY A 92 9.70 7.25 -11.61
C GLY A 92 9.38 5.76 -11.61
N ASP A 93 9.25 5.11 -10.45
CA ASP A 93 8.89 3.69 -10.39
C ASP A 93 7.46 3.48 -10.90
N GLN A 94 7.28 2.42 -11.67
CA GLN A 94 5.97 1.92 -12.09
C GLN A 94 5.48 0.83 -11.14
N TRP A 95 4.20 0.92 -10.79
CA TRP A 95 3.57 0.00 -9.85
C TRP A 95 2.16 -0.34 -10.30
N GLN A 96 1.77 -1.58 -10.06
CA GLN A 96 0.37 -1.99 -10.06
C GLN A 96 -0.18 -1.77 -8.65
N MET A 97 -1.16 -0.87 -8.52
CA MET A 97 -1.71 -0.41 -7.25
C MET A 97 -3.12 -0.96 -7.02
N TRP A 98 -3.33 -1.44 -5.80
CA TRP A 98 -4.60 -1.92 -5.28
C TRP A 98 -4.97 -1.09 -4.06
N LEU A 99 -5.98 -0.23 -4.22
CA LEU A 99 -6.36 0.76 -3.20
C LEU A 99 -7.73 0.48 -2.59
N SER A 100 -7.83 0.72 -1.29
CA SER A 100 -9.11 0.93 -0.62
C SER A 100 -9.74 2.26 -1.04
N GLU A 101 -11.00 2.46 -0.64
CA GLU A 101 -11.80 3.65 -0.96
C GLU A 101 -11.16 4.97 -0.50
N ASP A 102 -10.36 4.95 0.56
CA ASP A 102 -9.63 6.11 1.09
C ASP A 102 -8.29 6.40 0.37
N GLY A 103 -7.98 5.64 -0.69
CA GLY A 103 -6.74 5.75 -1.44
C GLY A 103 -5.51 5.20 -0.71
N THR A 104 -5.70 4.37 0.31
CA THR A 104 -4.59 3.73 1.03
C THR A 104 -4.24 2.36 0.45
N THR A 105 -3.00 1.95 0.66
CA THR A 105 -2.50 0.62 0.32
C THR A 105 -1.44 0.17 1.34
N ASN A 106 -1.18 -1.13 1.41
CA ASN A 106 -0.26 -1.73 2.38
C ASN A 106 0.33 -3.05 1.86
N SER A 107 1.30 -3.64 2.57
CA SER A 107 1.99 -4.87 2.16
C SER A 107 1.09 -6.12 2.10
N CYS A 108 -0.13 -6.04 2.61
CA CYS A 108 -1.15 -7.09 2.55
C CYS A 108 -2.17 -6.86 1.44
N THR A 109 -1.97 -5.83 0.62
CA THR A 109 -2.67 -5.65 -0.66
C THR A 109 -1.82 -6.26 -1.77
N ARG A 110 -2.43 -6.52 -2.94
CA ARG A 110 -1.73 -7.01 -4.14
C ARG A 110 -0.91 -5.94 -4.87
N SER A 111 -0.66 -4.80 -4.22
CA SER A 111 0.18 -3.76 -4.80
C SER A 111 1.60 -4.28 -5.01
N THR A 112 2.10 -4.17 -6.23
CA THR A 112 3.34 -4.83 -6.67
C THR A 112 4.10 -3.97 -7.66
N SER A 113 5.43 -4.09 -7.65
CA SER A 113 6.32 -3.49 -8.66
C SER A 113 6.47 -4.37 -9.90
N ASP A 114 6.01 -5.62 -9.86
CA ASP A 114 5.91 -6.45 -11.07
C ASP A 114 4.65 -6.06 -11.86
N ILE A 115 4.81 -5.10 -12.76
CA ILE A 115 3.72 -4.56 -13.59
C ILE A 115 3.08 -5.57 -14.54
N ASN A 116 3.70 -6.75 -14.73
CA ASN A 116 3.12 -7.81 -15.55
C ASN A 116 2.33 -8.82 -14.72
N GLU A 117 2.38 -8.74 -13.39
CA GLU A 117 1.69 -9.66 -12.49
C GLU A 117 0.17 -9.57 -12.68
N ASN A 118 -0.43 -10.66 -13.16
CA ASN A 118 -1.88 -10.81 -13.39
C ASN A 118 -2.50 -9.81 -14.40
N ARG A 119 -1.69 -9.06 -15.16
CA ARG A 119 -2.16 -8.00 -16.07
C ARG A 119 -3.22 -8.46 -17.07
N ALA A 120 -3.02 -9.64 -17.69
CA ALA A 120 -3.98 -10.19 -18.65
C ALA A 120 -5.33 -10.56 -18.00
N GLU A 121 -5.29 -11.12 -16.79
CA GLU A 121 -6.49 -11.51 -16.04
C GLU A 121 -7.23 -10.27 -15.51
N LEU A 122 -6.50 -9.25 -15.03
CA LEU A 122 -7.07 -7.96 -14.64
C LEU A 122 -7.81 -7.28 -15.80
N GLN A 123 -7.26 -7.34 -17.01
CA GLN A 123 -7.94 -6.80 -18.20
C GLN A 123 -9.22 -7.57 -18.51
N GLN A 124 -9.25 -8.88 -18.29
CA GLN A 124 -10.47 -9.68 -18.46
C GLN A 124 -11.53 -9.32 -17.41
N LEU A 125 -11.12 -9.17 -16.14
CA LEU A 125 -12.01 -8.78 -15.05
C LEU A 125 -12.58 -7.36 -15.21
N ALA A 126 -11.79 -6.42 -15.75
CA ALA A 126 -12.21 -5.04 -16.00
C ALA A 126 -13.26 -4.91 -17.13
N ASN A 127 -13.38 -5.92 -17.99
CA ASN A 127 -14.28 -5.93 -19.14
C ASN A 127 -15.60 -6.71 -18.89
N GLN A 128 -15.80 -7.23 -17.67
CA GLN A 128 -17.03 -7.90 -17.25
C GLN A 128 -18.06 -6.89 -16.72
#